data_AF-A0A349FGI0-F1
#
_entry.id   AF-A0A349FGI0-F1
#
_cell.length_a   1.000
_cell.length_b   1.000
_cell.length_c   1.000
_cell.angle_alpha   90.00
_cell.angle_beta   90.00
_cell.angle_gamma   90.00
#
_symmetry.space_group_name_H-M   'P 1'
#
loop_
_entity.id
_entity.type
_entity.pdbx_description
1 polymer ?
#
loop_
_entity_poly.entity_id
_entity_poly.type
_entity_poly.pdbx_seq_one_letter_code
_entity_poly.pdbx_strand_id
1 'polypeptide(L)'
;MPMSLGNAFIKNFLGKAPDWYKVLIIAFLIINPIVFCFIDPFVAGWMLVAEFIFTLAMALKCYPLQPGGLLAIEAVAIGMTSPAQVKHELVANIEVLLLLVFMVAGIYFMKHLLLFIFTKILLGIRSKVLLSMAFCFAAAFLSAFLDALTVIAVVISVAVGFYAIYHKVASGNPIGDHDHNNDETIPELTRDNLEDYRAFLRSLLMHAGVGTALGGVTTMVGEPQNLII
;
A
#
# COMPACT_ATOMS: atom_id res chain seq x y z
N MET A 1 -38.62 4.34 -11.38
CA MET A 1 -38.61 5.68 -12.01
C MET A 1 -37.80 5.59 -13.30
N PRO A 2 -38.27 6.13 -14.43
CA PRO A 2 -37.48 6.12 -15.67
C PRO A 2 -36.16 6.85 -15.42
N MET A 3 -35.05 6.18 -15.67
CA MET A 3 -33.73 6.81 -15.52
C MET A 3 -33.59 7.89 -16.60
N SER A 4 -33.44 9.14 -16.18
CA SER A 4 -32.99 10.23 -17.06
C SER A 4 -31.67 9.82 -17.73
N LEU A 5 -31.50 10.17 -19.02
CA LEU A 5 -30.27 9.96 -19.77
C LEU A 5 -29.04 10.46 -19.01
N GLY A 6 -29.14 11.62 -18.34
CA GLY A 6 -28.06 12.16 -17.51
C GLY A 6 -27.67 11.26 -16.33
N ASN A 7 -28.66 10.68 -15.65
CA ASN A 7 -28.41 9.73 -14.56
C ASN A 7 -27.82 8.41 -15.06
N ALA A 8 -28.12 8.00 -16.29
CA ALA A 8 -27.51 6.83 -16.91
C ALA A 8 -26.03 7.08 -17.29
N PHE A 9 -25.68 8.27 -17.78
CA PHE A 9 -24.29 8.64 -18.05
C PHE A 9 -23.46 8.73 -16.76
N ILE A 10 -23.97 9.38 -15.71
CA ILE A 10 -23.27 9.46 -14.41
C ILE A 10 -23.04 8.06 -13.82
N LYS A 11 -24.02 7.16 -13.92
CA LYS A 11 -23.86 5.78 -13.43
C LYS A 11 -22.78 5.00 -14.18
N ASN A 12 -22.56 5.28 -15.47
CA ASN A 12 -21.53 4.61 -16.27
C ASN A 12 -20.16 5.30 -16.24
N PHE A 13 -20.11 6.60 -15.96
CA PHE A 13 -18.87 7.37 -15.82
C PHE A 13 -18.05 6.84 -14.63
N LEU A 14 -16.75 6.60 -14.79
CA LEU A 14 -15.84 6.14 -13.71
C LEU A 14 -16.26 4.84 -12.98
N GLY A 15 -17.05 3.99 -13.63
CA GLY A 15 -17.40 2.65 -13.12
C GLY A 15 -18.12 2.66 -11.77
N LYS A 16 -17.62 1.86 -10.81
CA LYS A 16 -18.24 1.62 -9.49
C LYS A 16 -17.98 2.74 -8.46
N ALA A 17 -17.43 3.87 -8.87
CA ALA A 17 -17.18 4.97 -7.93
C ALA A 17 -18.49 5.53 -7.34
N PRO A 18 -18.48 6.11 -6.12
CA PRO A 18 -19.63 6.79 -5.55
C PRO A 18 -20.12 7.94 -6.44
N ASP A 19 -21.44 8.11 -6.56
CA ASP A 19 -22.03 9.13 -7.45
C ASP A 19 -21.58 10.56 -7.10
N TRP A 20 -21.43 10.87 -5.81
CA TRP A 20 -20.94 12.19 -5.35
C TRP A 20 -19.52 12.48 -5.85
N TYR A 21 -18.67 11.45 -5.91
CA TYR A 21 -17.29 11.59 -6.36
C TYR A 21 -17.24 11.82 -7.86
N LYS A 22 -18.08 11.13 -8.63
CA LYS A 22 -18.21 11.37 -10.08
C LYS A 22 -18.64 12.80 -10.38
N VAL A 23 -19.64 13.32 -9.66
CA VAL A 23 -20.10 14.71 -9.80
C VAL A 23 -18.99 15.69 -9.44
N LEU A 24 -18.23 15.41 -8.38
CA LEU A 24 -17.11 16.25 -7.97
C LEU A 24 -16.01 16.30 -9.03
N ILE A 25 -15.64 15.17 -9.62
CA ILE A 25 -14.66 15.13 -10.72
C ILE A 25 -15.16 15.90 -11.95
N ILE A 26 -16.45 15.78 -12.29
CA ILE A 26 -17.05 16.57 -13.37
C ILE A 26 -16.96 18.07 -13.04
N ALA A 27 -17.18 18.46 -11.77
CA ALA A 27 -17.05 19.85 -11.35
C ALA A 27 -15.60 20.35 -11.49
N PHE A 28 -14.60 19.56 -11.10
CA PHE A 28 -13.18 19.88 -11.31
C PHE A 28 -12.85 20.10 -12.79
N LEU A 29 -13.29 19.19 -13.67
CA LEU A 29 -13.12 19.29 -15.13
C LEU A 29 -13.81 20.52 -15.76
N ILE A 30 -14.75 21.16 -15.05
CA ILE A 30 -15.40 22.40 -15.52
C ILE A 30 -14.71 23.63 -14.93
N ILE A 31 -14.26 23.54 -13.68
CA ILE A 31 -13.65 24.66 -12.96
C ILE A 31 -12.21 24.88 -13.44
N ASN A 32 -11.44 23.84 -13.70
CA ASN A 32 -10.03 23.93 -14.12
C ASN A 32 -9.79 24.84 -15.32
N PRO A 33 -10.51 24.72 -16.45
CA PRO A 33 -10.31 25.58 -17.60
C PRO A 33 -10.72 27.02 -17.32
N ILE A 34 -11.75 27.23 -16.48
CA ILE A 34 -12.23 28.57 -16.10
C ILE A 34 -11.16 29.29 -15.28
N VAL A 35 -10.60 28.63 -14.26
CA VAL A 35 -9.57 29.23 -13.41
C VAL A 35 -8.29 29.50 -14.21
N PHE A 36 -7.90 28.57 -15.09
CA PHE A 36 -6.71 28.73 -15.93
C PHE A 36 -6.83 29.91 -16.91
N CYS A 37 -7.97 30.06 -17.58
CA CYS A 37 -8.16 31.09 -18.60
C CYS A 37 -8.52 32.48 -18.03
N PHE A 38 -9.26 32.54 -16.91
CA PHE A 38 -9.84 33.81 -16.42
C PHE A 38 -9.26 34.32 -15.10
N ILE A 39 -8.57 33.50 -14.31
CA ILE A 39 -8.03 33.90 -13.01
C ILE A 39 -6.52 34.03 -13.09
N ASP A 40 -5.80 32.91 -13.10
CA ASP A 40 -4.33 32.88 -13.10
C ASP A 40 -3.81 31.44 -13.32
N PRO A 41 -2.87 31.22 -14.25
CA PRO A 41 -2.26 29.91 -14.48
C PRO A 41 -1.58 29.28 -13.26
N PHE A 42 -0.97 30.09 -12.37
CA PHE A 42 -0.29 29.58 -11.19
C PHE A 42 -1.27 29.08 -10.12
N VAL A 43 -2.38 29.81 -9.89
CA VAL A 43 -3.48 29.33 -9.03
C VAL A 43 -4.10 28.06 -9.58
N ALA A 44 -4.33 28.00 -10.89
CA ALA A 44 -4.89 26.81 -11.54
C ALA A 44 -3.98 25.58 -11.37
N GLY A 45 -2.65 25.76 -11.45
CA GLY A 45 -1.68 24.69 -11.21
C GLY A 45 -1.75 24.13 -9.79
N TRP A 46 -1.82 25.00 -8.76
CA TRP A 46 -1.98 24.56 -7.37
C TRP A 46 -3.32 23.88 -7.10
N MET A 47 -4.40 24.36 -7.73
CA MET A 47 -5.70 23.73 -7.67
C MET A 47 -5.65 22.31 -8.25
N LEU A 48 -5.04 22.14 -9.41
CA LEU A 48 -4.87 20.83 -10.04
C LEU A 48 -4.06 19.87 -9.16
N VAL A 49 -3.00 20.35 -8.49
CA VAL A 49 -2.23 19.54 -7.53
C VAL A 49 -3.11 19.10 -6.35
N ALA A 50 -3.91 20.00 -5.78
CA ALA A 50 -4.82 19.67 -4.68
C ALA A 50 -5.88 18.63 -5.10
N GLU A 51 -6.46 18.79 -6.29
CA GLU A 51 -7.40 17.83 -6.88
C GLU A 51 -6.73 16.47 -7.10
N PHE A 52 -5.49 16.44 -7.61
CA PHE A 52 -4.76 15.20 -7.83
C PHE A 52 -4.52 14.46 -6.51
N ILE A 53 -4.09 15.14 -5.45
CA ILE A 53 -3.95 14.57 -4.10
C ILE A 53 -5.28 14.00 -3.61
N PHE A 54 -6.37 14.72 -3.83
CA PHE A 54 -7.71 14.25 -3.47
C PHE A 54 -8.08 12.96 -4.24
N THR A 55 -7.79 12.89 -5.55
CA THR A 55 -8.03 11.65 -6.32
C THR A 55 -7.17 10.48 -5.82
N LEU A 56 -5.92 10.72 -5.43
CA LEU A 56 -5.04 9.71 -4.83
C LEU A 56 -5.59 9.17 -3.50
N ALA A 57 -6.06 10.06 -2.63
CA ALA A 57 -6.69 9.68 -1.37
C ALA A 57 -7.95 8.82 -1.60
N MET A 58 -8.77 9.17 -2.60
CA MET A 58 -9.97 8.43 -2.95
C MET A 58 -9.69 7.09 -3.64
N ALA A 59 -8.55 6.93 -4.31
CA ALA A 59 -8.17 5.65 -4.92
C ALA A 59 -7.98 4.51 -3.89
N LEU A 60 -7.70 4.84 -2.62
CA LEU A 60 -7.67 3.86 -1.53
C LEU A 60 -9.04 3.21 -1.27
N LYS A 61 -10.14 3.89 -1.64
CA LYS A 61 -11.53 3.40 -1.50
C LYS A 61 -12.16 3.03 -2.83
N CYS A 62 -11.76 3.67 -3.91
CA CYS A 62 -12.42 3.64 -5.22
C CYS A 62 -11.43 3.34 -6.35
N TYR A 63 -10.64 2.28 -6.18
CA TYR A 63 -9.77 1.78 -7.24
C TYR A 63 -10.60 1.44 -8.49
N PRO A 64 -10.20 1.84 -9.71
CA PRO A 64 -8.92 2.44 -10.14
C PRO A 64 -8.85 3.98 -10.19
N LEU A 65 -7.63 4.54 -10.19
CA LEU A 65 -7.30 5.99 -10.29
C LEU A 65 -7.53 6.58 -11.70
N GLN A 66 -8.65 6.28 -12.35
CA GLN A 66 -9.04 6.89 -13.62
C GLN A 66 -9.23 8.42 -13.54
N PRO A 67 -9.80 8.99 -12.46
CA PRO A 67 -10.06 10.43 -12.39
C PRO A 67 -8.81 11.30 -12.41
N GLY A 68 -7.74 10.89 -11.72
CA GLY A 68 -6.47 11.62 -11.75
C GLY A 68 -5.88 11.67 -13.17
N GLY A 69 -6.03 10.58 -13.94
CA GLY A 69 -5.65 10.55 -15.36
C GLY A 69 -6.50 11.49 -16.23
N LEU A 70 -7.80 11.63 -15.94
CA LEU A 70 -8.67 12.59 -16.64
C LEU A 70 -8.23 14.03 -16.40
N LEU A 71 -7.93 14.39 -15.14
CA LEU A 71 -7.41 15.72 -14.79
C LEU A 71 -6.06 16.00 -15.48
N ALA A 72 -5.18 15.00 -15.57
CA ALA A 72 -3.91 15.12 -16.29
C ALA A 72 -4.11 15.34 -17.80
N ILE A 73 -5.03 14.61 -18.44
CA ILE A 73 -5.37 14.80 -19.86
C ILE A 73 -5.96 16.19 -20.09
N GLU A 74 -6.85 16.64 -19.20
CA GLU A 74 -7.39 18.00 -19.24
C GLU A 74 -6.28 19.05 -19.18
N ALA A 75 -5.35 18.93 -18.22
CA ALA A 75 -4.24 19.87 -18.07
C ALA A 75 -3.41 20.01 -19.36
N VAL A 76 -3.19 18.91 -20.07
CA VAL A 76 -2.55 18.93 -21.40
C VAL A 76 -3.46 19.61 -22.44
N ALA A 77 -4.76 19.29 -22.43
CA ALA A 77 -5.72 19.82 -23.40
C ALA A 77 -5.95 21.34 -23.27
N ILE A 78 -5.97 21.87 -22.05
CA ILE A 78 -6.12 23.32 -21.78
C ILE A 78 -4.82 24.10 -21.99
N GLY A 79 -3.70 23.41 -22.15
CA GLY A 79 -2.40 24.02 -22.43
C GLY A 79 -1.57 24.38 -21.20
N MET A 80 -1.84 23.79 -20.02
CA MET A 80 -0.94 23.94 -18.85
C MET A 80 0.43 23.30 -19.09
N THR A 81 0.49 22.26 -19.92
CA THR A 81 1.72 21.60 -20.35
C THR A 81 1.57 21.05 -21.77
N SER A 82 2.68 20.69 -22.40
CA SER A 82 2.68 20.10 -23.74
C SER A 82 2.81 18.58 -23.70
N PRO A 83 2.22 17.84 -24.67
CA PRO A 83 2.45 16.39 -24.78
C PRO A 83 3.93 16.02 -24.89
N ALA A 84 4.76 16.90 -25.49
CA ALA A 84 6.19 16.71 -25.61
C ALA A 84 6.89 16.78 -24.24
N GLN A 85 6.51 17.73 -23.38
CA GLN A 85 7.02 17.81 -22.01
C GLN A 85 6.60 16.59 -21.19
N VAL A 86 5.33 16.18 -21.26
CA VAL A 86 4.84 14.98 -20.57
C VAL A 86 5.63 13.73 -21.01
N LYS A 87 5.88 13.58 -22.31
CA LYS A 87 6.72 12.49 -22.83
C LYS A 87 8.15 12.57 -22.28
N HIS A 88 8.75 13.75 -22.24
CA HIS A 88 10.11 13.93 -21.72
C HIS A 88 10.21 13.48 -20.26
N GLU A 89 9.27 13.91 -19.40
CA GLU A 89 9.22 13.50 -17.99
C GLU A 89 8.98 11.98 -17.84
N LEU A 90 8.09 11.40 -18.64
CA LEU A 90 7.84 9.95 -18.63
C LEU A 90 9.08 9.15 -19.03
N VAL A 91 9.83 9.60 -20.02
CA VAL A 91 11.05 8.92 -20.47
C VAL A 91 12.16 9.08 -19.43
N ALA A 92 12.31 10.25 -18.83
CA ALA A 92 13.29 10.49 -17.77
C ALA A 92 13.04 9.61 -16.54
N ASN A 93 11.78 9.29 -16.24
CA ASN A 93 11.39 8.50 -15.06
C ASN A 93 10.96 7.06 -15.42
N ILE A 94 11.23 6.58 -16.64
CA ILE A 94 10.77 5.27 -17.10
C ILE A 94 11.37 4.14 -16.27
N GLU A 95 12.61 4.28 -15.81
CA GLU A 95 13.29 3.30 -14.96
C GLU A 95 12.58 3.12 -13.63
N VAL A 96 12.19 4.24 -12.99
CA VAL A 96 11.42 4.23 -11.74
C VAL A 96 10.04 3.60 -11.96
N LEU A 97 9.36 3.91 -13.06
CA LEU A 97 8.07 3.29 -13.40
C LEU A 97 8.19 1.78 -13.62
N LEU A 98 9.20 1.33 -14.36
CA LEU A 98 9.47 -0.08 -14.59
C LEU A 98 9.83 -0.80 -13.29
N LEU A 99 10.62 -0.16 -12.43
CA LEU A 99 10.95 -0.69 -11.11
C LEU A 99 9.69 -0.84 -10.27
N LEU A 100 8.82 0.17 -10.18
CA LEU A 100 7.55 0.09 -9.43
C LEU A 100 6.65 -1.05 -9.95
N VAL A 101 6.53 -1.21 -11.28
CA VAL A 101 5.77 -2.32 -11.87
C VAL A 101 6.40 -3.68 -11.52
N PHE A 102 7.74 -3.78 -11.62
CA PHE A 102 8.47 -4.98 -11.24
C PHE A 102 8.31 -5.30 -9.76
N MET A 103 8.38 -4.31 -8.87
CA MET A 103 8.17 -4.48 -7.43
C MET A 103 6.76 -5.03 -7.18
N VAL A 104 5.72 -4.42 -7.73
CA VAL A 104 4.33 -4.90 -7.57
C VAL A 104 4.15 -6.33 -8.09
N ALA A 105 4.70 -6.66 -9.25
CA ALA A 105 4.65 -8.01 -9.81
C ALA A 105 5.45 -9.01 -8.96
N GLY A 106 6.64 -8.61 -8.51
CA GLY A 106 7.54 -9.38 -7.67
C GLY A 106 6.89 -9.75 -6.34
N ILE A 107 6.16 -8.82 -5.72
CA ILE A 107 5.39 -9.07 -4.50
C ILE A 107 4.37 -10.19 -4.71
N TYR A 108 3.58 -10.11 -5.78
CA TYR A 108 2.52 -11.09 -6.03
C TYR A 108 3.09 -12.51 -6.17
N PHE A 109 4.23 -12.63 -6.85
CA PHE A 109 4.96 -13.88 -7.00
C PHE A 109 5.61 -14.35 -5.69
N MET A 110 6.28 -13.44 -4.97
CA MET A 110 7.10 -13.77 -3.81
C MET A 110 6.30 -13.93 -2.52
N LYS A 111 5.06 -13.42 -2.44
CA LYS A 111 4.25 -13.46 -1.21
C LYS A 111 4.14 -14.86 -0.59
N HIS A 112 3.86 -15.87 -1.41
CA HIS A 112 3.73 -17.25 -0.91
C HIS A 112 5.07 -17.84 -0.48
N LEU A 113 6.13 -17.58 -1.25
CA LEU A 113 7.50 -17.99 -0.90
C LEU A 113 7.92 -17.36 0.43
N LEU A 114 7.58 -16.09 0.63
CA LEU A 114 7.91 -15.33 1.81
C LEU A 114 7.22 -15.84 3.07
N LEU A 115 5.90 -16.01 2.98
CA LEU A 115 5.11 -16.64 4.04
C LEU A 115 5.73 -18.00 4.40
N PHE A 116 6.05 -18.82 3.39
CA PHE A 116 6.68 -20.13 3.61
C PHE A 116 8.02 -20.04 4.33
N ILE A 117 8.94 -19.19 3.87
CA ILE A 117 10.28 -19.03 4.46
C ILE A 117 10.16 -18.57 5.92
N PHE A 118 9.42 -17.49 6.19
CA PHE A 118 9.30 -16.95 7.56
C PHE A 118 8.59 -17.93 8.51
N THR A 119 7.55 -18.63 8.04
CA THR A 119 6.92 -19.70 8.82
C THR A 119 7.90 -20.84 9.14
N LYS A 120 8.72 -21.26 8.16
CA LYS A 120 9.73 -22.31 8.37
C LYS A 120 10.84 -21.87 9.33
N ILE A 121 11.32 -20.64 9.22
CA ILE A 121 12.32 -20.08 10.14
C ILE A 121 11.75 -20.07 11.58
N LEU A 122 10.51 -19.61 11.75
CA LEU A 122 9.87 -19.53 13.06
C LEU A 122 9.65 -20.91 13.70
N LEU A 123 9.21 -21.90 12.92
CA LEU A 123 8.98 -23.26 13.43
C LEU A 123 10.27 -24.08 13.59
N GLY A 124 11.31 -23.78 12.81
CA GLY A 124 12.55 -24.54 12.78
C GLY A 124 13.55 -24.13 13.86
N ILE A 125 13.55 -22.87 14.28
CA ILE A 125 14.55 -22.34 15.22
C ILE A 125 13.97 -22.26 16.64
N ARG A 126 14.59 -22.98 17.58
CA ARG A 126 14.20 -22.97 19.01
C ARG A 126 14.79 -21.81 19.82
N SER A 127 15.90 -21.22 19.38
CA SER A 127 16.59 -20.14 20.10
C SER A 127 16.06 -18.77 19.69
N LYS A 128 15.64 -17.95 20.66
CA LYS A 128 15.14 -16.58 20.44
C LYS A 128 16.15 -15.71 19.68
N VAL A 129 17.42 -15.74 20.08
CA VAL A 129 18.47 -14.90 19.49
C VAL A 129 18.73 -15.31 18.04
N LEU A 130 18.90 -16.60 17.80
CA LEU A 130 19.14 -17.12 16.45
C LEU A 130 17.93 -16.87 15.54
N LEU A 131 16.72 -16.96 16.10
CA LEU A 131 15.48 -16.68 15.39
C LEU A 131 15.40 -15.21 14.96
N SER A 132 15.64 -14.28 15.88
CA SER A 132 15.66 -12.84 15.56
C SER A 132 16.72 -12.48 14.53
N MET A 133 17.93 -13.06 14.63
CA MET A 133 18.98 -12.86 13.62
C MET A 133 18.61 -13.45 12.27
N ALA A 134 18.01 -14.64 12.22
CA ALA A 134 17.55 -15.26 10.98
C ALA A 134 16.44 -14.45 10.32
N PHE A 135 15.50 -13.90 11.11
CA PHE A 135 14.47 -12.98 10.61
C PHE A 135 15.07 -11.69 10.04
N CYS A 136 16.02 -11.08 10.76
CA CYS A 136 16.72 -9.89 10.28
C CYS A 136 17.46 -10.16 8.96
N PHE A 137 18.25 -11.24 8.89
CA PHE A 137 19.01 -11.58 7.69
C PHE A 137 18.11 -11.93 6.51
N ALA A 138 17.07 -12.74 6.73
CA ALA A 138 16.12 -13.10 5.67
C ALA A 138 15.37 -11.87 5.16
N ALA A 139 14.95 -10.96 6.05
CA ALA A 139 14.31 -9.71 5.67
C ALA A 139 15.27 -8.79 4.89
N ALA A 140 16.54 -8.70 5.30
CA ALA A 140 17.55 -7.91 4.60
C ALA A 140 17.86 -8.45 3.20
N PHE A 141 18.15 -9.75 3.11
CA PHE A 141 18.44 -10.40 1.82
C PHE A 141 17.31 -10.20 0.82
N LEU A 142 16.08 -10.25 1.31
CA LEU A 142 14.92 -10.19 0.46
C LEU A 142 14.50 -8.76 0.13
N SER A 143 14.63 -7.83 1.08
CA SER A 143 14.41 -6.40 0.82
C SER A 143 15.46 -5.79 -0.12
N ALA A 144 16.58 -6.48 -0.35
CA ALA A 144 17.52 -6.13 -1.41
C ALA A 144 16.92 -6.31 -2.82
N PHE A 145 15.79 -7.00 -2.99
CA PHE A 145 15.18 -7.23 -4.29
C PHE A 145 13.69 -6.87 -4.34
N LEU A 146 13.10 -6.54 -3.20
CA LEU A 146 11.68 -6.23 -3.04
C LEU A 146 11.51 -4.95 -2.24
N ASP A 147 10.36 -4.32 -2.45
CA ASP A 147 9.95 -3.14 -1.71
C ASP A 147 9.89 -3.40 -0.20
N ALA A 148 10.51 -2.50 0.57
CA ALA A 148 10.63 -2.59 2.02
C ALA A 148 9.27 -2.70 2.72
N LEU A 149 8.28 -1.87 2.32
CA LEU A 149 6.94 -1.91 2.92
C LEU A 149 6.28 -3.27 2.74
N THR A 150 6.59 -3.94 1.63
CA THR A 150 6.01 -5.25 1.36
C THR A 150 6.63 -6.36 2.17
N VAL A 151 7.95 -6.38 2.32
CA VAL A 151 8.62 -7.36 3.19
C VAL A 151 8.05 -7.25 4.60
N ILE A 152 7.93 -6.03 5.13
CA ILE A 152 7.32 -5.77 6.44
C ILE A 152 5.86 -6.25 6.48
N ALA A 153 5.05 -5.94 5.46
CA ALA A 153 3.65 -6.38 5.42
C ALA A 153 3.52 -7.91 5.46
N VAL A 154 4.39 -8.64 4.76
CA VAL A 154 4.39 -10.11 4.82
C VAL A 154 4.80 -10.60 6.20
N VAL A 155 5.85 -10.04 6.81
CA VAL A 155 6.26 -10.42 8.17
C VAL A 155 5.15 -10.13 9.18
N ILE A 156 4.45 -9.00 9.08
CA ILE A 156 3.26 -8.69 9.90
C ILE A 156 2.18 -9.75 9.69
N SER A 157 1.88 -10.12 8.45
CA SER A 157 0.88 -11.17 8.17
C SER A 157 1.26 -12.51 8.79
N VAL A 158 2.54 -12.89 8.80
CA VAL A 158 3.04 -14.09 9.48
C VAL A 158 2.86 -13.96 11.00
N ALA A 159 3.32 -12.85 11.59
CA ALA A 159 3.22 -12.61 13.03
C ALA A 159 1.77 -12.59 13.53
N VAL A 160 0.86 -11.93 12.80
CA VAL A 160 -0.57 -11.90 13.11
C VAL A 160 -1.19 -13.29 12.94
N GLY A 161 -0.82 -14.05 11.91
CA GLY A 161 -1.28 -15.43 11.74
C GLY A 161 -0.89 -16.33 12.92
N PHE A 162 0.34 -16.21 13.40
CA PHE A 162 0.80 -16.93 14.59
C PHE A 162 0.16 -16.43 15.89
N TYR A 163 -0.08 -15.12 15.98
CA TYR A 163 -0.83 -14.53 17.09
C TYR A 163 -2.25 -15.10 17.18
N ALA A 164 -2.97 -15.14 16.05
CA ALA A 164 -4.30 -15.69 15.93
C ALA A 164 -4.36 -17.17 16.39
N ILE A 165 -3.39 -18.00 15.96
CA ILE A 165 -3.31 -19.41 16.35
C ILE A 165 -3.08 -19.54 17.86
N TYR A 166 -2.12 -18.81 18.43
CA TYR A 166 -1.82 -18.87 19.85
C TYR A 166 -3.02 -18.40 20.69
N HIS A 167 -3.63 -17.28 20.30
CA HIS A 167 -4.81 -16.72 20.95
C HIS A 167 -5.99 -17.69 20.94
N LYS A 168 -6.20 -18.40 19.82
CA LYS A 168 -7.25 -19.42 19.70
C LYS A 168 -7.02 -20.61 20.63
N VAL A 169 -5.77 -21.04 20.80
CA VAL A 169 -5.43 -22.15 21.72
C VAL A 169 -5.56 -21.69 23.17
N ALA A 170 -5.10 -20.48 23.49
CA ALA A 170 -5.13 -19.90 24.83
C ALA A 170 -6.56 -19.59 25.32
N SER A 171 -7.49 -19.22 24.43
CA SER A 171 -8.89 -18.94 24.78
C SER A 171 -9.77 -20.18 24.94
N GLY A 172 -9.24 -21.38 24.63
CA GLY A 172 -9.94 -22.65 24.86
C GLY A 172 -11.20 -22.86 24.02
N ASN A 173 -11.47 -22.04 23.00
CA ASN A 173 -12.70 -22.09 22.21
C ASN A 173 -12.42 -22.52 20.75
N PRO A 174 -12.57 -23.81 20.39
CA PRO A 174 -12.18 -24.33 19.09
C PRO A 174 -13.16 -24.00 17.94
N ILE A 175 -14.40 -23.55 18.25
CA ILE A 175 -15.52 -23.47 17.30
C ILE A 175 -16.17 -22.09 17.36
N GLY A 176 -15.71 -21.15 16.54
CA GLY A 176 -16.30 -19.81 16.38
C GLY A 176 -15.37 -18.84 15.65
N ASP A 177 -15.95 -17.85 14.99
CA ASP A 177 -15.23 -16.70 14.42
C ASP A 177 -14.65 -15.90 15.59
N HIS A 178 -13.39 -16.19 15.94
CA HIS A 178 -12.75 -15.67 17.15
C HIS A 178 -12.19 -14.29 16.88
N ASP A 179 -12.72 -13.26 17.54
CA ASP A 179 -12.13 -11.92 17.51
C ASP A 179 -10.84 -11.91 18.33
N HIS A 180 -9.68 -11.90 17.66
CA HIS A 180 -8.36 -11.85 18.29
C HIS A 180 -8.01 -10.46 18.88
N ASN A 181 -8.94 -9.50 18.78
CA ASN A 181 -8.85 -8.20 19.45
C ASN A 181 -9.54 -8.17 20.81
N ASN A 182 -10.29 -9.21 21.20
CA ASN A 182 -10.96 -9.28 22.50
C ASN A 182 -10.27 -10.29 23.44
N ASP A 183 -9.65 -9.75 24.50
CA ASP A 183 -8.93 -10.51 25.53
C ASP A 183 -9.82 -10.95 26.71
N GLU A 184 -11.13 -10.64 26.68
CA GLU A 184 -12.05 -10.92 27.80
C GLU A 184 -12.23 -12.41 28.09
N THR A 185 -12.06 -13.27 27.09
CA THR A 185 -12.23 -14.73 27.23
C THR A 185 -10.97 -15.45 27.71
N ILE A 186 -9.88 -14.72 27.96
CA ILE A 186 -8.59 -15.33 28.33
C ILE A 186 -8.49 -15.44 29.86
N PRO A 187 -8.25 -16.65 30.40
CA PRO A 187 -8.04 -16.82 31.84
C PRO A 187 -6.87 -15.96 32.33
N GLU A 188 -7.00 -15.33 33.51
CA GLU A 188 -5.96 -14.47 34.09
C GLU A 188 -4.59 -15.16 34.16
N LEU A 189 -4.55 -16.47 34.44
CA LEU A 189 -3.32 -17.28 34.47
C LEU A 189 -2.58 -17.36 33.11
N THR A 190 -3.27 -17.07 32.01
CA THR A 190 -2.74 -17.15 30.64
C THR A 190 -2.42 -15.76 30.07
N ARG A 191 -2.82 -14.68 30.76
CA ARG A 191 -2.54 -13.30 30.32
C ARG A 191 -1.05 -12.98 30.32
N ASP A 192 -0.32 -13.35 31.37
CA ASP A 192 1.13 -13.09 31.43
C ASP A 192 1.86 -13.78 30.26
N ASN A 193 1.52 -15.04 29.97
CA ASN A 193 2.07 -15.78 28.83
C ASN A 193 1.69 -15.14 27.48
N LEU A 194 0.49 -14.55 27.37
CA LEU A 194 0.07 -13.82 26.18
C LEU A 194 0.85 -12.52 26.01
N GLU A 195 1.10 -11.77 27.09
CA GLU A 195 1.91 -10.56 27.06
C GLU A 195 3.36 -10.86 26.66
N ASP A 196 3.96 -11.90 27.22
CA ASP A 196 5.30 -12.37 26.84
C ASP A 196 5.36 -12.77 25.36
N TYR A 197 4.31 -13.45 24.88
CA TYR A 197 4.21 -13.82 23.48
C TYR A 197 4.04 -12.60 22.56
N ARG A 198 3.23 -11.61 22.95
CA ARG A 198 3.11 -10.32 22.26
C ARG A 198 4.45 -9.59 22.22
N ALA A 199 5.18 -9.55 23.34
CA ALA A 199 6.49 -8.93 23.41
C ALA A 199 7.51 -9.64 22.50
N PHE A 200 7.47 -10.98 22.45
CA PHE A 200 8.25 -11.78 21.53
C PHE A 200 7.96 -11.46 20.06
N LEU A 201 6.67 -11.42 19.66
CA LEU A 201 6.27 -11.08 18.30
C LEU A 201 6.67 -9.65 17.90
N ARG A 202 6.50 -8.67 18.79
CA ARG A 202 6.96 -7.29 18.56
C ARG A 202 8.48 -7.22 18.38
N SER A 203 9.23 -7.93 19.22
CA SER A 203 10.69 -8.00 19.10
C SER A 203 11.11 -8.59 17.75
N LEU A 204 10.46 -9.65 17.31
CA LEU A 204 10.74 -10.31 16.04
C LEU A 204 10.37 -9.42 14.83
N LEU A 205 9.24 -8.72 14.89
CA LEU A 205 8.85 -7.71 13.91
C LEU A 205 9.87 -6.57 13.81
N MET A 206 10.39 -6.08 14.94
CA MET A 206 11.41 -5.03 14.94
C MET A 206 12.72 -5.49 14.29
N HIS A 207 13.17 -6.72 14.54
CA HIS A 207 14.37 -7.26 13.89
C HIS A 207 14.19 -7.43 12.39
N ALA A 208 13.02 -7.90 11.95
CA ALA A 208 12.68 -7.96 10.53
C ALA A 208 12.58 -6.56 9.91
N GLY A 209 12.06 -5.56 10.64
CA GLY A 209 12.02 -4.17 10.21
C GLY A 209 13.42 -3.58 10.01
N VAL A 210 14.33 -3.81 10.96
CA VAL A 210 15.75 -3.41 10.82
C VAL A 210 16.40 -4.12 9.63
N GLY A 211 16.18 -5.43 9.51
CA GLY A 211 16.68 -6.20 8.37
C GLY A 211 16.18 -5.63 7.04
N THR A 212 14.88 -5.35 6.94
CA THR A 212 14.26 -4.75 5.76
C THR A 212 14.89 -3.40 5.42
N ALA A 213 15.01 -2.49 6.39
CA ALA A 213 15.63 -1.18 6.15
C ALA A 213 17.09 -1.29 5.67
N LEU A 214 17.87 -2.20 6.28
CA LEU A 214 19.25 -2.46 5.84
C LEU A 214 19.29 -3.06 4.44
N GLY A 215 18.39 -3.98 4.11
CA GLY A 215 18.31 -4.60 2.79
C GLY A 215 17.86 -3.64 1.70
N GLY A 216 16.84 -2.82 1.96
CA GLY A 216 16.25 -1.89 1.01
C GLY A 216 17.25 -0.88 0.44
N VAL A 217 18.22 -0.45 1.26
CA VAL A 217 19.27 0.49 0.86
C VAL A 217 20.50 -0.17 0.20
N THR A 218 20.57 -1.50 0.17
CA THR A 218 21.77 -2.21 -0.35
C THR A 218 21.79 -2.35 -1.87
N THR A 219 20.66 -2.15 -2.55
CA THR A 219 20.56 -2.24 -4.01
C THR A 219 19.71 -1.12 -4.60
N MET A 220 19.87 -0.83 -5.89
CA MET A 220 19.03 0.14 -6.61
C MET A 220 17.56 -0.27 -6.71
N VAL A 221 17.24 -1.54 -6.46
CA VAL A 221 15.92 -2.14 -6.66
C VAL A 221 15.08 -2.09 -5.37
N GLY A 222 15.72 -2.16 -4.20
CA GLY A 222 15.03 -2.32 -2.92
C GLY A 222 14.12 -1.15 -2.56
N GLU A 223 14.52 0.07 -2.88
CA GLU A 223 13.71 1.28 -2.70
C GLU A 223 13.71 2.13 -3.98
N PRO A 224 12.54 2.59 -4.48
CA PRO A 224 12.46 3.44 -5.66
C PRO A 224 13.28 4.74 -5.53
N GLN A 225 13.45 5.21 -4.29
CA GLN A 225 14.25 6.38 -3.95
C GLN A 225 15.72 6.19 -4.32
N ASN A 226 16.24 4.97 -4.33
CA ASN A 226 17.64 4.69 -4.65
C ASN A 226 17.97 5.01 -6.12
N LEU A 227 16.99 4.99 -7.03
CA LEU A 227 17.20 5.42 -8.42
C LEU A 227 17.18 6.94 -8.59
N ILE A 228 16.59 7.67 -7.64
CA ILE A 228 16.44 9.12 -7.71
C ILE A 228 17.68 9.83 -7.13
N ILE A 229 18.29 9.24 -6.09
CA ILE A 229 19.51 9.73 -5.42
C ILE A 229 20.74 9.37 -6.25
#